data_AF-A0A2V6IE51-F1
#
_entry.id   AF-A0A2V6IE51-F1
#
_cell.length_a   1.000
_cell.length_b   1.000
_cell.length_c   1.000
_cell.angle_alpha   90.00
_cell.angle_beta   90.00
_cell.angle_gamma   90.00
#
_symmetry.space_group_name_H-M   'P 1'
#
loop_
_entity.id
_entity.type
_entity.pdbx_description
1 polymer ?
#
loop_
_entity_poly.entity_id
_entity_poly.type
_entity_poly.pdbx_seq_one_letter_code
_entity_poly.pdbx_strand_id
1 'polypeptide(L)'
;MKLHPTGVLLWPDNKRVVVRPFISMDPTRVQHIIARALALSEQETEKQLSLLRADFSERHVDLNKSWLRHFEKVRAQIPDDEPISEPRRLFIGALFSGEYALESAALFNPSIVPHPDQTGLSPGDLRFILSLRATGEGHISSIEFRTGVIHRDHSIQIKKTTPF
;
A
#
# COMPACT_ATOMS: atom_id res chain seq x y z
N MET A 1 27.07 -15.70 -28.85
CA MET A 1 25.82 -14.92 -28.70
C MET A 1 26.19 -13.54 -28.18
N LYS A 2 25.86 -12.47 -28.89
CA LYS A 2 26.06 -11.09 -28.41
C LYS A 2 24.78 -10.62 -27.76
N LEU A 3 24.84 -10.27 -26.48
CA LEU A 3 23.69 -9.77 -25.73
C LEU A 3 23.59 -8.26 -25.92
N HIS A 4 22.38 -7.77 -26.16
CA HIS A 4 22.06 -6.35 -26.27
C HIS A 4 21.20 -5.93 -25.08
N PRO A 5 21.64 -4.99 -24.23
CA PRO A 5 20.83 -4.49 -23.13
C PRO A 5 19.56 -3.83 -23.68
N THR A 6 18.42 -4.11 -23.04
CA THR A 6 17.13 -3.53 -23.42
C THR A 6 16.98 -2.07 -22.95
N GLY A 7 17.89 -1.59 -22.09
CA GLY A 7 17.81 -0.28 -21.45
C GLY A 7 16.80 -0.18 -20.32
N VAL A 8 16.03 -1.25 -20.06
CA VAL A 8 15.03 -1.29 -18.99
C VAL A 8 15.74 -1.47 -17.64
N LEU A 9 15.54 -0.50 -16.74
CA LEU A 9 16.03 -0.54 -15.37
C LEU A 9 14.86 -0.51 -14.40
N LEU A 10 14.86 -1.42 -13.42
CA LEU A 10 13.87 -1.46 -12.36
C LEU A 10 14.53 -1.01 -11.07
N TRP A 11 14.12 0.15 -10.59
CA TRP A 11 14.56 0.69 -9.31
C TRP A 11 13.53 0.41 -8.23
N PRO A 12 13.96 0.14 -6.99
CA PRO A 12 13.06 0.14 -5.85
C PRO A 12 12.44 1.54 -5.67
N ASP A 13 11.14 1.60 -5.36
CA ASP A 13 10.40 2.83 -5.08
C ASP A 13 9.88 2.83 -3.64
N ASN A 14 10.51 3.63 -2.78
CA ASN A 14 10.10 3.76 -1.38
C ASN A 14 8.77 4.49 -1.19
N LYS A 15 8.18 5.06 -2.25
CA LYS A 15 6.84 5.64 -2.22
C LYS A 15 5.74 4.60 -2.40
N ARG A 16 6.09 3.36 -2.78
CA ARG A 16 5.13 2.26 -2.88
C ARG A 16 4.90 1.65 -1.51
N VAL A 17 3.80 2.09 -0.91
CA VAL A 17 3.49 1.83 0.49
C VAL A 17 2.12 1.17 0.63
N VAL A 18 1.98 0.35 1.67
CA VAL A 18 0.69 -0.21 2.07
C VAL A 18 0.32 0.23 3.48
N VAL A 19 -0.98 0.46 3.72
CA VAL A 19 -1.47 0.74 5.08
C VAL A 19 -1.51 -0.57 5.89
N ARG A 20 -0.84 -0.57 7.04
CA ARG A 20 -0.89 -1.65 8.02
C ARG A 20 -1.28 -1.13 9.41
N PRO A 21 -1.73 -2.03 10.31
CA PRO A 21 -1.90 -1.67 11.70
C PRO A 21 -0.57 -1.18 12.31
N PHE A 22 -0.64 -0.06 13.02
CA PHE A 22 0.45 0.49 13.82
C PHE A 22 -0.10 0.74 15.24
N ILE A 23 -0.21 -0.35 16.00
CA ILE A 23 -0.82 -0.37 17.33
C ILE A 23 0.26 -0.69 18.35
N SER A 24 0.37 0.14 19.38
CA SER A 24 1.27 -0.08 20.51
C SER A 24 0.91 -1.36 21.26
N MET A 25 1.92 -2.14 21.66
CA MET A 25 1.71 -3.29 22.54
C MET A 25 1.38 -2.90 23.98
N ASP A 26 1.68 -1.65 24.37
CA ASP A 26 1.31 -1.07 25.66
C ASP A 26 -0.15 -0.59 25.62
N PRO A 27 -1.08 -1.22 26.36
CA PRO A 27 -2.49 -0.85 26.38
C PRO A 27 -2.74 0.55 26.94
N THR A 28 -1.92 1.02 27.87
CA THR A 28 -2.09 2.35 28.48
C THR A 28 -1.87 3.45 27.43
N ARG A 29 -0.88 3.25 26.55
CA ARG A 29 -0.63 4.14 25.41
C ARG A 29 -1.79 4.13 24.41
N VAL A 30 -2.37 2.97 24.13
CA VAL A 30 -3.54 2.85 23.24
C VAL A 30 -4.73 3.63 23.84
N GLN A 31 -5.02 3.42 25.12
CA GLN A 31 -6.10 4.11 25.83
C GLN A 31 -5.91 5.63 25.86
N HIS A 32 -4.69 6.12 26.12
CA HIS A 32 -4.41 7.56 26.09
C HIS A 32 -4.62 8.18 24.70
N ILE A 33 -4.25 7.49 23.61
CA ILE A 33 -4.49 7.97 22.24
C ILE A 33 -6.00 8.04 21.97
N ILE A 34 -6.74 7.00 22.35
CA ILE A 34 -8.21 6.94 22.21
C ILE A 34 -8.87 8.07 23.00
N ALA A 35 -8.51 8.25 24.27
CA ALA A 35 -9.08 9.30 25.11
C ALA A 35 -8.90 10.71 24.51
N ARG A 36 -7.72 10.98 23.93
CA ARG A 36 -7.46 12.24 23.23
C ARG A 36 -8.30 12.41 21.96
N ALA A 37 -8.55 11.33 21.22
CA ALA A 37 -9.40 11.35 20.04
C ALA A 37 -10.89 11.54 20.40
N LEU A 38 -11.34 10.93 21.51
CA LEU A 38 -12.70 11.09 22.03
C LEU A 38 -12.94 12.50 22.61
N ALA A 39 -11.91 13.15 23.14
CA ALA A 39 -11.99 14.51 23.67
C ALA A 39 -12.16 15.59 22.59
N LEU A 40 -11.98 15.27 21.31
CA LEU A 40 -12.23 16.19 20.20
C LEU A 40 -13.72 16.32 19.92
N SER A 41 -14.17 17.56 19.65
CA SER A 41 -15.49 17.79 19.06
C SER A 41 -15.63 17.09 17.71
N GLU A 42 -16.87 16.91 17.25
CA GLU A 42 -17.14 16.37 15.91
C GLU A 42 -16.48 17.23 14.82
N GLN A 43 -16.57 18.55 14.94
CA GLN A 43 -16.00 19.49 13.96
C GLN A 43 -14.47 19.37 13.89
N GLU A 44 -13.79 19.23 15.03
CA GLU A 44 -12.34 19.03 15.07
C GLU A 44 -11.97 17.67 14.47
N THR A 45 -12.74 16.62 14.77
CA THR A 45 -12.55 15.27 14.22
C THR A 45 -12.65 15.28 12.70
N GLU A 46 -13.69 15.91 12.14
CA GLU A 46 -13.87 16.03 10.69
C GLU A 46 -12.74 16.81 10.04
N LYS A 47 -12.30 17.90 10.67
CA LYS A 47 -11.15 18.69 10.20
C LYS A 47 -9.87 17.84 10.14
N GLN A 48 -9.55 17.09 11.20
CA GLN A 48 -8.38 16.22 11.22
C GLN A 48 -8.48 15.10 10.18
N LEU A 49 -9.65 14.50 10.03
CA LEU A 49 -9.88 13.45 9.03
C LEU A 49 -9.73 13.98 7.60
N SER A 50 -10.16 15.22 7.34
CA SER A 50 -9.97 15.89 6.04
C SER A 50 -8.48 16.09 5.72
N LEU A 51 -7.68 16.54 6.68
CA LEU A 51 -6.23 16.69 6.51
C LEU A 51 -5.56 15.33 6.21
N LEU A 52 -5.90 14.28 6.97
CA LEU A 52 -5.37 12.94 6.71
C LEU A 52 -5.77 12.41 5.32
N ARG A 53 -6.98 12.69 4.85
CA ARG A 53 -7.37 12.32 3.48
C ARG A 53 -6.53 13.06 2.45
N ALA A 54 -6.27 14.36 2.65
CA ALA A 54 -5.42 15.12 1.75
C ALA A 54 -3.98 14.56 1.70
N ASP A 55 -3.42 14.18 2.83
CA ASP A 55 -2.02 13.71 2.92
C ASP A 55 -1.82 12.28 2.36
N PHE A 56 -2.85 11.44 2.40
CA PHE A 56 -2.69 10.00 2.13
C PHE A 56 -3.50 9.48 0.93
N SER A 57 -4.55 10.15 0.47
CA SER A 57 -5.49 9.58 -0.53
C SER A 57 -4.86 9.31 -1.90
N GLU A 58 -3.82 10.05 -2.30
CA GLU A 58 -3.15 9.84 -3.60
C GLU A 58 -2.40 8.50 -3.68
N ARG A 59 -2.01 7.93 -2.53
CA ARG A 59 -1.13 6.75 -2.46
C ARG A 59 -1.86 5.44 -2.16
N HIS A 60 -3.11 5.51 -1.73
CA HIS A 60 -3.84 4.34 -1.22
C HIS A 60 -5.20 4.17 -1.85
N VAL A 61 -5.56 2.92 -2.15
CA VAL A 61 -6.94 2.56 -2.49
C VAL A 61 -7.75 2.39 -1.22
N ASP A 62 -8.87 3.11 -1.13
CA ASP A 62 -9.88 2.92 -0.09
C ASP A 62 -9.34 3.01 1.36
N LEU A 63 -8.78 4.17 1.70
CA LEU A 63 -8.28 4.48 3.05
C LEU A 63 -9.35 4.29 4.12
N ASN A 64 -10.59 4.68 3.83
CA ASN A 64 -11.68 4.59 4.79
C ASN A 64 -11.88 3.14 5.25
N LYS A 65 -11.90 2.18 4.31
CA LYS A 65 -11.99 0.75 4.66
C LYS A 65 -10.82 0.27 5.50
N SER A 66 -9.60 0.71 5.18
CA SER A 66 -8.41 0.36 5.96
C SER A 66 -8.48 0.92 7.38
N TRP A 67 -8.86 2.19 7.54
CA TRP A 67 -9.01 2.84 8.83
C TRP A 67 -10.13 2.21 9.66
N LEU A 68 -11.30 1.92 9.08
CA LEU A 68 -12.38 1.20 9.78
C LEU A 68 -11.90 -0.18 10.27
N ARG A 69 -11.15 -0.93 9.45
CA ARG A 69 -10.57 -2.21 9.87
C ARG A 69 -9.60 -2.04 11.05
N HIS A 70 -8.84 -0.96 11.10
CA HIS A 70 -7.92 -0.68 12.21
C HIS A 70 -8.64 -0.18 13.46
N PHE A 71 -9.73 0.58 13.30
CA PHE A 71 -10.63 0.95 14.39
C PHE A 71 -11.18 -0.29 15.10
N GLU A 72 -11.69 -1.29 14.36
CA GLU A 72 -12.23 -2.51 14.98
C GLU A 72 -11.18 -3.28 15.80
N LYS A 73 -9.88 -3.13 15.51
CA LYS A 73 -8.80 -3.73 16.32
C LYS A 73 -8.62 -3.09 17.70
N VAL A 74 -9.04 -1.84 17.86
CA VAL A 74 -8.90 -1.07 19.11
C VAL A 74 -10.24 -0.76 19.77
N ARG A 75 -11.36 -1.12 19.13
CA ARG A 75 -12.72 -0.85 19.61
C ARG A 75 -12.96 -1.32 21.05
N ALA A 76 -12.41 -2.48 21.43
CA ALA A 76 -12.55 -3.03 22.77
C ALA A 76 -11.91 -2.17 23.89
N GLN A 77 -11.10 -1.17 23.53
CA GLN A 77 -10.49 -0.22 24.47
C GLN A 77 -11.32 1.06 24.63
N ILE A 78 -12.45 1.17 23.93
CA ILE A 78 -13.35 2.31 23.99
C ILE A 78 -14.49 1.97 24.96
N PRO A 79 -14.83 2.86 25.91
CA PRO A 79 -15.98 2.66 26.80
C PRO A 79 -17.28 2.47 26.00
N ASP A 80 -18.16 1.58 26.47
CA ASP A 80 -19.42 1.22 25.79
C ASP A 80 -20.53 2.29 25.91
N ASP A 81 -20.21 3.44 26.50
CA ASP A 81 -21.21 4.34 27.05
C ASP A 81 -21.91 5.21 25.99
N GLU A 82 -21.33 5.39 24.79
CA GLU A 82 -21.91 6.20 23.73
C GLU A 82 -21.66 5.70 22.29
N PRO A 83 -22.63 5.88 21.37
CA PRO A 83 -22.44 5.59 19.95
C PRO A 83 -21.42 6.56 19.32
N ILE A 84 -20.38 6.00 18.71
CA ILE A 84 -19.30 6.78 18.07
C ILE A 84 -19.66 7.08 16.62
N SER A 85 -19.59 8.36 16.23
CA SER A 85 -19.79 8.82 14.86
C SER A 85 -18.81 8.15 13.88
N GLU A 86 -19.23 7.94 12.63
CA GLU A 86 -18.37 7.35 11.60
C GLU A 86 -17.06 8.15 11.36
N PRO A 87 -17.07 9.50 11.28
CA PRO A 87 -15.84 10.28 11.18
C PRO A 87 -14.87 10.00 12.33
N ARG A 88 -15.37 9.84 13.56
CA ARG A 88 -14.53 9.53 14.72
C ARG A 88 -13.98 8.11 14.67
N ARG A 89 -14.77 7.13 14.22
CA ARG A 89 -14.28 5.76 13.98
C ARG A 89 -13.14 5.75 12.96
N LEU A 90 -13.30 6.48 11.85
CA LEU A 90 -12.27 6.64 10.83
C LEU A 90 -11.01 7.32 11.37
N PHE A 91 -11.18 8.41 12.11
CA PHE A 91 -10.06 9.15 12.69
C PHE A 91 -9.27 8.31 13.69
N ILE A 92 -9.94 7.62 14.63
CA ILE A 92 -9.29 6.68 15.56
C ILE A 92 -8.57 5.59 14.78
N GLY A 93 -9.21 4.99 13.77
CA GLY A 93 -8.58 4.00 12.90
C GLY A 93 -7.30 4.50 12.22
N ALA A 94 -7.32 5.75 11.75
CA ALA A 94 -6.16 6.38 11.13
C ALA A 94 -5.00 6.59 12.11
N LEU A 95 -5.27 6.98 13.36
CA LEU A 95 -4.23 7.13 14.41
C LEU A 95 -3.49 5.81 14.74
N PHE A 96 -4.13 4.67 14.47
CA PHE A 96 -3.58 3.33 14.66
C PHE A 96 -3.14 2.68 13.34
N SER A 97 -2.92 3.50 12.32
CA SER A 97 -2.43 3.07 11.00
C SER A 97 -1.02 3.58 10.76
N GLY A 98 -0.24 2.81 9.99
CA GLY A 98 1.06 3.22 9.49
C GLY A 98 1.26 2.77 8.05
N GLU A 99 2.02 3.54 7.29
CA GLU A 99 2.51 3.13 5.98
C GLU A 99 3.70 2.18 6.13
N TYR A 100 3.87 1.29 5.16
CA TYR A 100 5.02 0.40 5.05
C TYR A 100 5.46 0.34 3.60
N ALA A 101 6.69 0.75 3.32
CA ALA A 101 7.25 0.70 1.98
C ALA A 101 7.63 -0.75 1.59
N LEU A 102 6.99 -1.25 0.52
CA LEU A 102 7.14 -2.63 0.04
C LEU A 102 8.53 -2.91 -0.54
N GLU A 103 9.08 -1.94 -1.28
CA GLU A 103 10.35 -2.04 -2.01
C GLU A 103 11.31 -0.88 -1.64
N SER A 104 11.52 -0.61 -0.34
CA SER A 104 12.40 0.48 0.11
C SER A 104 13.90 0.16 0.07
N ALA A 105 14.28 -1.11 0.24
CA ALA A 105 15.69 -1.49 0.30
C ALA A 105 16.19 -1.98 -1.07
N ALA A 106 15.46 -2.90 -1.71
CA ALA A 106 15.92 -3.49 -2.96
C ALA A 106 14.88 -4.33 -3.73
N LEU A 107 15.19 -4.56 -5.01
CA LEU A 107 14.52 -5.49 -5.91
C LEU A 107 15.51 -6.52 -6.46
N PHE A 108 15.18 -7.81 -6.35
CA PHE A 108 16.06 -8.90 -6.79
C PHE A 108 15.28 -10.07 -7.41
N ASN A 109 16.03 -11.02 -7.96
CA ASN A 109 15.55 -12.31 -8.47
C ASN A 109 14.42 -12.21 -9.52
N PRO A 110 14.60 -11.41 -10.59
CA PRO A 110 13.59 -11.30 -11.64
C PRO A 110 13.39 -12.65 -12.34
N SER A 111 12.14 -13.10 -12.49
CA SER A 111 11.77 -14.24 -13.33
C SER A 111 10.60 -13.87 -14.23
N ILE A 112 10.63 -14.26 -15.50
CA ILE A 112 9.54 -13.98 -16.45
C ILE A 112 8.88 -15.26 -16.96
N VAL A 113 7.57 -15.21 -17.14
CA VAL A 113 6.78 -16.26 -17.80
C VAL A 113 5.79 -15.63 -18.79
N PRO A 114 5.39 -16.32 -19.88
CA PRO A 114 4.29 -15.87 -20.71
C PRO A 114 3.02 -15.62 -19.88
N HIS A 115 2.34 -14.51 -20.13
CA HIS A 115 1.05 -14.24 -19.52
C HIS A 115 0.01 -15.22 -20.08
N PRO A 116 -0.92 -15.77 -19.27
CA PRO A 116 -1.91 -16.75 -19.75
C PRO A 116 -2.86 -16.16 -20.82
N ASP A 117 -3.16 -14.87 -20.70
CA ASP A 117 -3.91 -14.11 -21.70
C ASP A 117 -2.97 -13.33 -22.63
N GLN A 118 -3.04 -13.61 -23.94
CA GLN A 118 -2.31 -12.95 -25.03
C GLN A 118 -3.26 -12.19 -26.00
N THR A 119 -4.53 -12.04 -25.64
CA THR A 119 -5.53 -11.38 -26.50
C THR A 119 -5.18 -9.91 -26.75
N GLY A 120 -5.50 -9.41 -27.95
CA GLY A 120 -5.30 -8.01 -28.32
C GLY A 120 -3.85 -7.60 -28.60
N LEU A 121 -2.93 -8.56 -28.76
CA LEU A 121 -1.55 -8.30 -29.15
C LEU A 121 -1.36 -8.34 -30.67
N SER A 122 -0.36 -7.60 -31.15
CA SER A 122 0.06 -7.65 -32.54
C SER A 122 0.81 -8.96 -32.84
N PRO A 123 0.78 -9.46 -34.09
CA PRO A 123 1.51 -10.68 -34.46
C PRO A 123 3.02 -10.60 -34.16
N GLY A 124 3.51 -11.50 -33.31
CA GLY A 124 4.92 -11.57 -32.89
C GLY A 124 5.22 -10.90 -31.55
N ASP A 125 4.24 -10.23 -30.93
CA ASP A 125 4.35 -9.72 -29.57
C ASP A 125 4.06 -10.82 -28.54
N LEU A 126 4.66 -10.71 -27.36
CA LEU A 126 4.48 -11.63 -26.24
C LEU A 126 4.29 -10.86 -24.93
N ARG A 127 3.10 -10.94 -24.35
CA ARG A 127 2.84 -10.44 -22.99
C ARG A 127 3.43 -11.39 -21.97
N PHE A 128 4.04 -10.85 -20.92
CA PHE A 128 4.65 -11.64 -19.85
C PHE A 128 4.23 -11.16 -18.46
N ILE A 129 4.36 -12.05 -17.49
CA ILE A 129 4.37 -11.75 -16.06
C ILE A 129 5.82 -11.80 -15.60
N LEU A 130 6.25 -10.78 -14.85
CA LEU A 130 7.55 -10.67 -14.20
C LEU A 130 7.32 -10.77 -12.69
N SER A 131 7.94 -11.75 -12.03
CA SER A 131 8.05 -11.76 -10.58
C SER A 131 9.32 -11.07 -10.11
N LEU A 132 9.23 -10.38 -8.97
CA LEU A 132 10.33 -9.73 -8.30
C LEU A 132 10.27 -10.03 -6.81
N ARG A 133 11.42 -10.17 -6.18
CA ARG A 133 11.53 -10.11 -4.72
C ARG A 133 11.78 -8.67 -4.31
N ALA A 134 10.81 -8.08 -3.61
CA ALA A 134 10.92 -6.78 -3.00
C ALA A 134 11.34 -6.91 -1.53
N THR A 135 12.33 -6.12 -1.13
CA THR A 135 12.74 -6.02 0.27
C THR A 135 12.36 -4.62 0.76
N GLY A 136 11.43 -4.59 1.73
CA GLY A 136 10.89 -3.35 2.29
C GLY A 136 11.51 -2.99 3.63
N GLU A 137 10.81 -2.14 4.38
CA GLU A 137 11.25 -1.69 5.69
C GLU A 137 11.47 -2.88 6.65
N GLY A 138 12.47 -2.78 7.53
CA GLY A 138 12.80 -3.88 8.45
C GLY A 138 13.27 -5.17 7.75
N HIS A 139 13.66 -5.10 6.47
CA HIS A 139 14.12 -6.22 5.64
C HIS A 139 13.08 -7.33 5.43
N ILE A 140 11.79 -7.00 5.55
CA ILE A 140 10.72 -7.94 5.27
C ILE A 140 10.64 -8.15 3.75
N SER A 141 10.61 -9.42 3.34
CA SER A 141 10.59 -9.81 1.94
C SER A 141 9.16 -10.02 1.46
N SER A 142 8.83 -9.37 0.34
CA SER A 142 7.57 -9.51 -0.39
C SER A 142 7.83 -10.04 -1.80
N ILE A 143 6.83 -10.72 -2.37
CA ILE A 143 6.81 -11.04 -3.80
C ILE A 143 5.91 -10.05 -4.52
N GLU A 144 6.40 -9.51 -5.63
CA GLU A 144 5.65 -8.59 -6.48
C GLU A 144 5.56 -9.12 -7.90
N PHE A 145 4.48 -8.75 -8.59
CA PHE A 145 4.25 -9.11 -9.98
C PHE A 145 4.07 -7.85 -10.82
N ARG A 146 4.77 -7.80 -11.94
CA ARG A 146 4.60 -6.79 -12.98
C ARG A 146 4.19 -7.48 -14.28
N THR A 147 3.57 -6.74 -15.18
CA THR A 147 3.23 -7.23 -16.52
C THR A 147 3.92 -6.37 -17.55
N GLY A 148 4.37 -6.97 -18.64
CA GLY A 148 4.92 -6.24 -19.77
C GLY A 148 4.65 -6.95 -21.08
N VAL A 149 5.15 -6.37 -22.17
CA VAL A 149 5.11 -6.93 -23.52
C VAL A 149 6.53 -6.88 -24.08
N ILE A 150 6.97 -8.00 -24.65
CA ILE A 150 8.11 -8.06 -25.55
C ILE A 150 7.53 -7.92 -26.95
N HIS A 151 7.92 -6.88 -27.69
CA HIS A 151 7.46 -6.67 -29.05
C HIS A 151 8.27 -7.48 -30.05
N ARG A 152 7.74 -7.63 -31.26
CA ARG A 152 8.40 -8.33 -32.37
C ARG A 152 9.83 -7.82 -32.68
N ASP A 153 10.09 -6.54 -32.46
CA ASP A 153 11.41 -5.92 -32.65
C ASP A 153 12.37 -6.12 -31.45
N HIS A 154 11.96 -6.93 -30.48
CA HIS A 154 12.63 -7.21 -29.20
C HIS A 154 12.67 -6.02 -28.24
N SER A 155 11.96 -4.93 -28.51
CA SER A 155 11.74 -3.88 -27.51
C SER A 155 10.86 -4.41 -26.37
N ILE A 156 11.09 -3.92 -25.15
CA ILE A 156 10.37 -4.34 -23.96
C ILE A 156 9.66 -3.16 -23.33
N GLN A 157 8.34 -3.29 -23.14
CA GLN A 157 7.54 -2.35 -22.38
C GLN A 157 7.04 -3.00 -21.10
N ILE A 158 7.34 -2.43 -19.93
CA ILE A 158 6.80 -2.86 -18.64
C ILE A 158 5.71 -1.86 -18.22
N LYS A 159 4.56 -2.37 -17.76
CA LYS A 159 3.50 -1.52 -17.22
C LYS A 159 4.01 -0.79 -15.98
N LYS A 160 3.62 0.48 -15.83
CA LYS A 160 3.92 1.27 -14.64
C LYS A 160 3.31 0.59 -13.41
N THR A 161 4.06 0.56 -12.31
CA THR A 161 3.59 0.08 -11.02
C THR A 161 2.47 0.97 -10.49
N THR A 162 1.53 0.37 -9.77
CA THR A 162 0.59 1.10 -8.93
C THR A 162 1.34 1.64 -7.69
N PRO A 163 0.91 2.79 -7.12
CA PRO A 163 1.52 3.34 -5.90
C PRO A 163 1.29 2.47 -4.64
N PHE A 164 0.49 1.42 -4.75
CA PHE A 164 0.11 0.46 -3.71
C PHE A 164 0.31 -0.97 -4.19
#